data_AF-A0A431W6Z3-F1
#
_entry.id   AF-A0A431W6Z3-F1
#
_cell.length_a   1.000
_cell.length_b   1.000
_cell.length_c   1.000
_cell.angle_alpha   90.00
_cell.angle_beta   90.00
_cell.angle_gamma   90.00
#
_symmetry.space_group_name_H-M   'P 1'
#
loop_
_entity.id
_entity.type
_entity.pdbx_description
1 polymer ?
#
loop_
_entity_poly.entity_id
_entity_poly.type
_entity_poly.pdbx_seq_one_letter_code
_entity_poly.pdbx_strand_id
1 'polypeptide(L)'
;MSHSITQTKIAFSGKVAFIAALLIASAFVGQAKADELTPTEQAAVNHHLEILATQQSKSENSLIESQQDEFDLELSTAEEQFMDKTCDDNGMHYDNDAEVCYE
;
A
#
# COMPACT_ATOMS: atom_id res chain seq x y z
N MET A 1 36.25 9.61 32.95
CA MET A 1 36.76 9.09 31.67
C MET A 1 36.03 9.82 30.56
N SER A 2 36.73 10.68 29.82
CA SER A 2 36.13 11.61 28.87
C SER A 2 36.20 11.00 27.47
N HIS A 3 35.06 10.59 26.91
CA HIS A 3 34.98 10.09 25.55
C HIS A 3 35.06 11.29 24.58
N SER A 4 36.22 11.46 23.95
CA SER A 4 36.39 12.41 22.85
C SER A 4 35.67 11.86 21.62
N ILE A 5 34.65 12.56 21.16
CA ILE A 5 33.97 12.27 19.89
C ILE A 5 34.96 12.62 18.77
N THR A 6 35.44 11.60 18.05
CA THR A 6 36.24 11.78 16.84
C THR A 6 35.36 12.40 15.75
N GLN A 7 35.46 13.72 15.56
CA GLN A 7 34.89 14.38 14.39
C GLN A 7 35.73 14.06 13.16
N THR A 8 35.24 13.14 12.32
CA THR A 8 35.80 12.86 11.00
C THR A 8 35.58 14.08 10.12
N LYS A 9 36.60 14.93 9.95
CA LYS A 9 36.57 16.01 8.96
C LYS A 9 36.62 15.39 7.56
N ILE A 10 35.47 15.29 6.93
CA ILE A 10 35.36 14.89 5.53
C ILE A 10 35.96 16.03 4.70
N ALA A 11 37.08 15.79 4.04
CA ALA A 11 37.73 16.79 3.18
C ALA A 11 36.90 16.97 1.90
N PHE A 12 35.86 17.80 1.98
CA PHE A 12 35.11 18.23 0.80
C PHE A 12 35.99 19.16 -0.02
N SER A 13 36.77 18.59 -0.94
CA SER A 13 37.59 19.37 -1.85
C SER A 13 36.70 20.01 -2.91
N GLY A 14 37.03 21.23 -3.36
CA GLY A 14 36.30 21.90 -4.43
C GLY A 14 36.21 21.08 -5.73
N LYS A 15 37.12 20.12 -5.94
CA LYS A 15 37.07 19.18 -7.07
C LYS A 15 35.92 18.17 -6.93
N VAL A 16 35.68 17.67 -5.72
CA VAL A 16 34.53 16.78 -5.43
C VAL A 16 33.22 17.55 -5.59
N ALA A 17 33.18 18.81 -5.14
CA ALA A 17 32.04 19.70 -5.36
C ALA A 17 31.74 19.91 -6.86
N PHE A 18 32.79 20.14 -7.64
CA PHE A 18 32.67 20.35 -9.08
C PHE A 18 32.21 19.09 -9.82
N ILE A 19 32.74 17.93 -9.46
CA ILE A 19 32.29 16.63 -10.01
C ILE A 19 30.82 16.38 -9.64
N ALA A 20 30.43 16.63 -8.39
CA ALA A 20 29.03 16.49 -7.97
C ALA A 20 28.10 17.42 -8.76
N ALA A 21 28.47 18.69 -8.94
CA ALA A 21 27.71 19.64 -9.73
C ALA A 21 27.58 19.21 -11.20
N LEU A 22 28.65 18.66 -11.78
CA LEU A 22 28.68 18.21 -13.16
C LEU A 22 27.82 16.95 -13.37
N LEU A 23 27.84 16.01 -12.41
CA LEU A 23 26.97 14.84 -12.41
C LEU A 23 25.49 15.23 -12.30
N ILE A 24 25.16 16.14 -11.37
CA ILE A 24 23.80 16.66 -11.21
C ILE A 24 23.35 17.36 -12.49
N ALA A 25 24.18 18.24 -13.08
CA ALA A 25 23.89 18.90 -14.35
C ALA A 25 23.66 17.89 -15.48
N SER A 26 24.50 16.86 -15.59
CA SER A 26 24.36 15.83 -16.64
C SER A 26 23.08 15.00 -16.50
N ALA A 27 22.61 14.76 -15.28
CA ALA A 27 21.34 14.06 -15.03
C ALA A 27 20.13 14.85 -15.56
N PHE A 28 20.22 16.19 -15.61
CA PHE A 28 19.15 17.03 -16.16
C PHE A 28 19.24 17.23 -17.67
N VAL A 29 20.46 17.18 -18.24
CA VAL A 29 20.67 17.32 -19.70
C VAL A 29 20.22 16.08 -20.47
N GLY A 30 20.16 14.92 -19.79
CA GLY A 30 19.78 13.63 -20.37
C GLY A 30 18.29 13.34 -20.46
N GLN A 31 17.39 14.32 -20.31
CA GLN A 31 15.98 14.11 -20.69
C GLN A 31 15.93 13.92 -22.20
N ALA A 32 16.12 12.67 -22.64
CA ALA A 32 15.92 12.24 -24.00
C ALA A 32 14.53 12.73 -24.40
N LYS A 33 14.48 13.61 -25.39
CA LYS A 33 13.22 13.93 -26.04
C LYS A 33 12.70 12.61 -26.59
N ALA A 34 11.68 12.04 -25.95
CA ALA A 34 10.91 10.99 -26.57
C ALA A 34 10.38 11.57 -27.88
N ASP A 35 10.59 10.87 -28.98
CA ASP A 35 9.98 11.26 -30.25
C ASP A 35 8.47 11.38 -30.04
N GLU A 36 7.87 12.41 -30.65
CA GLU A 36 6.44 12.61 -30.58
C GLU A 36 5.75 11.43 -31.27
N LEU A 37 4.85 10.75 -30.56
CA LEU A 37 4.16 9.58 -31.08
C LEU A 37 3.36 9.96 -32.32
N THR A 38 3.44 9.13 -33.35
CA THR A 38 2.53 9.26 -34.49
C THR A 38 1.07 9.07 -34.02
N PRO A 39 0.08 9.58 -34.76
CA PRO A 39 -1.33 9.42 -34.37
C PRO A 39 -1.75 7.96 -34.14
N THR A 40 -1.16 7.01 -34.89
CA THR A 40 -1.43 5.57 -34.73
C THR A 40 -0.81 5.00 -33.46
N GLU A 41 0.42 5.39 -33.13
CA GLU A 41 1.08 4.97 -31.90
C GLU A 41 0.37 5.56 -30.67
N GLN A 42 -0.03 6.83 -30.72
CA GLN A 42 -0.82 7.45 -29.67
C GLN A 42 -2.16 6.75 -29.46
N ALA A 43 -2.84 6.34 -30.53
CA ALA A 43 -4.09 5.58 -30.43
C ALA A 43 -3.89 4.21 -29.78
N ALA A 44 -2.79 3.51 -30.10
CA ALA A 44 -2.44 2.24 -29.47
C ALA A 44 -2.15 2.40 -27.96
N VAL A 45 -1.42 3.46 -27.58
CA VAL A 45 -1.16 3.80 -26.17
C VAL A 45 -2.47 4.09 -25.44
N ASN A 46 -3.34 4.92 -26.01
CA ASN A 46 -4.61 5.28 -25.40
C ASN A 46 -5.51 4.06 -25.18
N HIS A 47 -5.60 3.17 -26.18
CA HIS A 47 -6.35 1.92 -26.06
C HIS A 47 -5.77 1.01 -24.97
N HIS A 48 -4.44 0.93 -24.84
CA HIS A 48 -3.81 0.17 -23.77
C HIS A 48 -4.11 0.76 -22.39
N LEU A 49 -4.06 2.09 -22.26
CA LEU A 49 -4.42 2.78 -21.02
C LEU A 49 -5.89 2.55 -20.63
N GLU A 50 -6.79 2.50 -21.59
CA GLU A 50 -8.21 2.19 -21.36
C GLU A 50 -8.41 0.76 -20.83
N ILE A 51 -7.68 -0.22 -21.37
CA ILE A 51 -7.67 -1.59 -20.86
C ILE A 51 -7.15 -1.62 -19.42
N LEU A 52 -6.03 -0.94 -19.15
CA LEU A 52 -5.44 -0.89 -17.80
C LEU A 52 -6.40 -0.24 -16.81
N ALA A 53 -7.05 0.86 -17.19
CA ALA A 53 -8.06 1.52 -16.34
C ALA A 53 -9.24 0.57 -16.03
N THR A 54 -9.69 -0.18 -17.04
CA THR A 54 -10.77 -1.17 -16.87
C THR A 54 -10.34 -2.32 -15.95
N GLN A 55 -9.13 -2.84 -16.12
CA GLN A 55 -8.59 -3.90 -15.27
C GLN A 55 -8.37 -3.42 -13.84
N GLN A 56 -7.84 -2.21 -13.67
CA GLN A 56 -7.65 -1.62 -12.36
C GLN A 56 -8.99 -1.45 -11.64
N SER A 57 -10.01 -0.89 -12.29
CA SER A 57 -11.34 -0.75 -11.70
C SER A 57 -11.95 -2.09 -11.29
N LYS A 58 -11.80 -3.14 -12.13
CA LYS A 58 -12.25 -4.50 -11.77
C LYS A 58 -11.49 -5.08 -10.57
N SER A 59 -10.18 -4.88 -10.54
CA SER A 59 -9.32 -5.34 -9.45
C SER A 59 -9.66 -4.64 -8.14
N GLU A 60 -9.87 -3.33 -8.16
CA GLU A 60 -10.27 -2.53 -7.01
C GLU A 60 -11.63 -2.99 -6.48
N ASN A 61 -12.61 -3.22 -7.37
CA ASN A 61 -13.92 -3.70 -6.96
C ASN A 61 -13.85 -5.09 -6.32
N SER A 62 -13.10 -6.03 -6.92
CA SER A 62 -12.90 -7.36 -6.35
C SER A 62 -12.18 -7.33 -5.01
N LEU A 63 -11.21 -6.43 -4.83
CA LEU A 63 -10.53 -6.24 -3.56
C LEU A 63 -11.49 -5.70 -2.48
N ILE A 64 -12.34 -4.73 -2.83
CA ILE A 64 -13.35 -4.19 -1.92
C ILE A 64 -14.35 -5.26 -1.51
N GLU A 65 -14.85 -6.05 -2.46
CA GLU A 65 -15.76 -7.18 -2.18
C GLU A 65 -15.10 -8.18 -1.22
N SER A 66 -13.87 -8.61 -1.51
CA SER A 66 -13.17 -9.56 -0.64
C SER A 66 -12.92 -9.03 0.77
N GLN A 67 -12.67 -7.72 0.92
CA GLN A 67 -12.48 -7.12 2.25
C GLN A 67 -13.80 -6.98 3.02
N GLN A 68 -14.91 -6.73 2.33
CA GLN A 68 -16.24 -6.73 2.96
C GLN A 68 -16.60 -8.12 3.45
N ASP A 69 -16.42 -9.15 2.61
CA ASP A 69 -16.71 -10.53 2.98
C ASP A 69 -15.87 -10.98 4.20
N GLU A 70 -14.58 -10.63 4.24
CA GLU A 70 -13.70 -10.95 5.37
C GLU A 70 -14.13 -10.22 6.65
N PHE A 71 -14.47 -8.93 6.55
CA PHE A 71 -14.91 -8.14 7.69
C PHE A 71 -16.22 -8.67 8.27
N ASP A 72 -17.18 -9.02 7.41
CA ASP A 72 -18.47 -9.57 7.84
C ASP A 72 -18.30 -10.92 8.56
N LEU A 73 -17.38 -11.77 8.06
CA LEU A 73 -17.04 -13.04 8.71
C LEU A 73 -16.37 -12.84 10.07
N GLU A 74 -15.40 -11.92 10.15
CA GLU A 74 -14.68 -11.62 11.39
C GLU A 74 -15.62 -11.02 12.44
N LEU A 75 -16.52 -10.11 12.02
CA LEU A 75 -17.51 -9.50 12.89
C LEU A 75 -18.48 -10.56 13.44
N SER A 76 -19.06 -11.39 12.58
CA SER A 76 -19.96 -12.48 13.01
C SER A 76 -19.27 -13.42 13.99
N THR A 77 -18.03 -13.82 13.71
CA THR A 77 -17.24 -14.67 14.62
C THR A 77 -16.99 -14.00 15.97
N ALA A 78 -16.69 -12.70 15.97
CA ALA A 78 -16.44 -11.94 17.19
C ALA A 78 -17.73 -11.76 18.04
N GLU A 79 -18.87 -11.54 17.38
CA GLU A 79 -20.18 -11.45 18.03
C GLU A 79 -20.55 -12.78 18.71
N GLU A 80 -20.37 -13.90 18.01
CA GLU A 80 -20.60 -15.23 18.57
C GLU A 80 -19.72 -15.50 19.79
N GLN A 81 -18.41 -15.24 19.70
CA GLN A 81 -17.49 -15.42 20.82
C GLN A 81 -17.83 -14.52 22.02
N PHE A 82 -18.28 -13.30 21.74
CA PHE A 82 -18.73 -12.38 22.78
C PHE A 82 -19.97 -12.91 23.48
N MET A 83 -20.95 -13.39 22.73
CA MET A 83 -22.20 -13.91 23.28
C MET A 83 -21.98 -15.23 24.04
N ASP A 84 -21.23 -16.16 23.47
CA ASP A 84 -20.83 -17.43 24.10
C ASP A 84 -20.21 -17.19 25.48
N LYS A 85 -19.19 -16.34 25.53
CA LYS A 85 -18.53 -15.96 26.78
C LYS A 85 -19.48 -15.28 27.76
N THR A 86 -20.33 -14.37 27.27
CA THR A 86 -21.26 -13.62 28.13
C THR A 86 -22.32 -14.54 28.73
N CYS A 87 -22.88 -15.48 27.96
CA CYS A 87 -23.81 -16.48 28.48
C CYS A 87 -23.10 -17.37 29.51
N ASP A 88 -21.92 -17.88 29.20
CA ASP A 88 -21.13 -18.74 30.09
C ASP A 88 -20.79 -18.04 31.42
N ASP A 89 -20.40 -16.76 31.37
CA ASP A 89 -20.12 -15.95 32.56
C ASP A 89 -21.37 -15.77 33.47
N ASN A 90 -22.57 -15.92 32.90
CA ASN A 90 -23.85 -15.90 33.62
C ASN A 90 -24.40 -17.30 33.92
N GLY A 91 -23.64 -18.37 33.64
CA GLY A 91 -24.04 -19.75 33.87
C GLY A 91 -25.12 -20.25 32.91
N MET A 92 -25.23 -19.64 31.74
CA MET A 92 -26.13 -20.00 30.65
C MET A 92 -25.30 -20.51 29.45
N HIS A 93 -25.92 -21.23 28.52
CA HIS A 93 -25.32 -21.62 27.25
C HIS A 93 -25.85 -20.76 26.11
N TYR A 94 -24.99 -20.41 25.15
CA TYR A 94 -25.39 -19.67 23.96
C TYR A 94 -25.90 -20.63 22.87
N ASP A 95 -27.09 -20.38 22.34
CA ASP A 95 -27.61 -21.01 21.13
C ASP A 95 -27.32 -20.11 19.93
N ASN A 96 -26.45 -20.56 19.03
CA ASN A 96 -26.09 -19.84 17.82
C ASN A 96 -27.26 -19.75 16.83
N ASP A 97 -28.08 -20.80 16.72
CA ASP A 97 -29.18 -20.86 15.76
C ASP A 97 -30.34 -19.93 16.17
N ALA A 98 -30.54 -19.78 17.48
CA ALA A 98 -31.61 -18.94 18.04
C ALA A 98 -31.13 -17.57 18.53
N GLU A 99 -29.82 -17.31 18.52
CA GLU A 99 -29.16 -16.08 19.00
C GLU A 99 -29.56 -15.71 20.45
N VAL A 100 -29.74 -16.70 21.33
CA VAL A 100 -30.18 -16.50 22.72
C VAL A 100 -29.36 -17.30 23.72
N CYS A 101 -29.22 -16.77 24.95
CA CYS A 101 -28.74 -17.54 26.08
C CYS A 101 -29.88 -18.37 26.69
N TYR A 102 -29.59 -19.60 27.12
CA TYR A 102 -30.53 -20.47 27.83
C TYR A 102 -29.86 -21.15 29.04
N GLU A 103 -30.67 -21.59 30.00
CA GLU A 103 -30.22 -22.24 31.25
C GLU A 103 -29.66 -23.65 31.05
#